data_AF-A0A6M3JLD5-F1
#
_entry.id   AF-A0A6M3JLD5-F1
#
_cell.length_a   1.000
_cell.length_b   1.000
_cell.length_c   1.000
_cell.angle_alpha   90.00
_cell.angle_beta   90.00
_cell.angle_gamma   90.00
#
_symmetry.space_group_name_H-M   'P 1'
#
loop_
_entity.id
_entity.type
_entity.pdbx_description
1 polymer ?
#
loop_
_entity_poly.entity_id
_entity_poly.type
_entity_poly.pdbx_seq_one_letter_code
_entity_poly.pdbx_strand_id
1 'polypeptide(L)'
;MRREKNLNGDSRQSLSSIRKQILKQRKIEFKKLSRKPISILDSPVPFKKTNLMRLTEMKFDRKIEQLIRSGTIYELEKKLGVDASTISKWRKLIRTARDAEFFEQF
;
A
#
# COMPACT_ATOMS: atom_id res chain seq x y z
N MET A 1 4.39 60.41 12.26
CA MET A 1 3.65 59.49 11.37
C MET A 1 3.70 58.08 11.94
N ARG A 2 2.57 57.57 12.44
CA ARG A 2 2.39 56.17 12.85
C ARG A 2 2.08 55.33 11.61
N ARG A 3 2.78 54.21 11.39
CA ARG A 3 2.33 53.15 10.48
C ARG A 3 1.88 51.96 11.32
N GLU A 4 0.57 51.82 11.44
CA GLU A 4 -0.11 50.64 11.96
C GLU A 4 -0.34 49.61 10.84
N LYS A 5 -0.27 48.34 11.25
CA LYS A 5 -0.89 47.11 10.68
C LYS A 5 -0.29 46.62 9.34
N ASN A 6 0.01 45.33 9.18
CA ASN A 6 -0.92 44.22 9.34
C ASN A 6 -0.27 42.94 9.91
N LEU A 7 -0.79 42.52 11.06
CA LEU A 7 -0.89 41.11 11.46
C LEU A 7 -2.00 40.48 10.61
N ASN A 8 -1.68 39.46 9.81
CA ASN A 8 -2.55 38.32 9.44
C ASN A 8 -1.90 37.55 8.28
N GLY A 9 -0.89 36.76 8.60
CA GLY A 9 -0.46 35.66 7.73
C GLY A 9 -1.44 34.51 7.92
N ASP A 10 -2.36 34.36 6.97
CA ASP A 10 -3.36 33.28 6.88
C ASP A 10 -2.67 31.91 6.91
N SER A 11 -2.52 31.33 8.10
CA SER A 11 -1.86 30.04 8.31
C SER A 11 -2.80 28.91 7.86
N ARG A 12 -2.90 28.68 6.55
CA ARG A 12 -3.51 27.46 6.00
C ARG A 12 -2.65 26.27 6.40
N GLN A 13 -2.97 25.68 7.55
CA GLN A 13 -2.31 24.45 7.97
C GLN A 13 -2.59 23.35 6.95
N SER A 14 -1.54 22.74 6.41
CA SER A 14 -1.68 21.58 5.54
C SER A 14 -2.40 20.43 6.30
N LEU A 15 -3.14 19.58 5.58
CA LEU A 15 -3.77 18.39 6.16
C LEU A 15 -2.76 17.49 6.92
N SER A 16 -1.50 17.49 6.48
CA SER A 16 -0.40 16.81 7.16
C SER A 16 -0.09 17.40 8.54
N SER A 17 -0.12 18.73 8.67
CA SER A 17 0.09 19.44 9.94
C SER A 17 -1.03 19.14 10.94
N ILE A 18 -2.28 19.20 10.48
CA ILE A 18 -3.47 18.88 11.29
C ILE A 18 -3.39 17.43 11.78
N ARG A 19 -3.06 16.49 10.89
CA ARG A 19 -2.90 15.07 11.22
C ARG A 19 -1.82 14.86 12.30
N LYS A 20 -0.66 15.51 12.19
CA LYS A 20 0.41 15.42 13.20
C LYS A 20 -0.04 15.95 14.56
N GLN A 21 -0.80 17.04 14.58
CA GLN A 21 -1.31 17.64 15.82
C GLN A 21 -2.30 16.73 16.54
N ILE A 22 -3.25 16.12 15.81
CA ILE A 22 -4.22 15.16 16.35
C ILE A 22 -3.50 13.93 16.94
N LEU A 23 -2.51 13.40 16.24
CA LEU A 23 -1.77 12.22 16.70
C LEU A 23 -0.92 12.51 17.95
N LYS A 24 -0.34 13.72 18.04
CA LYS A 24 0.38 14.18 19.22
C LYS A 24 -0.53 14.32 20.44
N GLN A 25 -1.72 14.88 20.27
CA GLN A 25 -2.74 14.97 21.34
C GLN A 25 -3.13 13.59 21.88
N ARG A 26 -3.17 12.57 21.00
CA ARG A 26 -3.50 11.20 21.35
C ARG A 26 -2.32 10.38 21.94
N LYS A 27 -1.17 11.02 22.19
CA LYS A 27 0.07 10.36 22.68
C LYS A 27 0.49 9.16 21.82
N ILE A 28 0.21 9.19 20.51
CA ILE A 28 0.63 8.14 19.59
C ILE A 28 2.06 8.44 19.17
N GLU A 29 3.01 7.63 19.61
CA GLU A 29 4.41 7.77 19.20
C GLU A 29 4.58 7.39 17.73
N PHE A 30 5.15 8.31 16.94
CA PHE A 30 5.57 8.00 15.58
C PHE A 30 6.77 7.05 15.67
N LYS A 31 6.58 5.76 15.39
CA LYS A 31 7.70 4.89 15.04
C LYS A 31 8.45 5.56 13.90
N LYS A 32 9.75 5.86 14.09
CA LYS A 32 10.60 6.35 13.01
C LYS A 32 10.42 5.41 11.83
N LEU A 33 10.15 5.95 10.64
CA LEU A 33 10.17 5.18 9.39
C LEU A 33 11.55 4.54 9.32
N SER A 34 11.62 3.28 9.71
CA SER A 34 12.82 2.49 9.60
C SER A 34 13.10 2.39 8.11
N ARG A 35 14.15 3.06 7.65
CA ARG A 35 14.71 2.85 6.32
C ARG A 35 15.27 1.44 6.15
N LYS A 36 15.25 0.60 7.19
CA LYS A 36 15.68 -0.79 7.07
C LYS A 36 14.83 -1.42 5.97
N PRO A 37 15.44 -1.84 4.84
CA PRO A 37 14.73 -2.65 3.88
C PRO A 37 14.18 -3.85 4.65
N ILE A 38 12.93 -4.21 4.36
CA ILE A 38 12.34 -5.45 4.86
C ILE A 38 13.30 -6.56 4.43
N SER A 39 13.70 -7.43 5.36
CA SER A 39 14.61 -8.53 5.08
C SER A 39 14.04 -9.40 3.95
N ILE A 40 14.87 -9.78 2.98
CA ILE A 40 14.49 -10.70 1.89
C ILE A 40 13.96 -12.02 2.47
N LEU A 41 14.48 -12.42 3.64
CA LEU A 41 14.09 -13.64 4.36
C LEU A 41 12.69 -13.57 5.00
N ASP A 42 12.11 -12.36 5.18
CA ASP A 42 10.72 -12.17 5.67
C ASP A 42 9.69 -12.14 4.53
N SER A 43 10.10 -12.26 3.26
CA SER A 43 9.20 -12.25 2.11
C SER A 43 9.32 -13.55 1.33
N PRO A 44 8.49 -14.57 1.60
CA PRO A 44 8.38 -15.77 0.75
C PRO A 44 7.58 -15.45 -0.53
N VAL A 45 7.75 -14.24 -1.07
CA VAL A 45 7.00 -13.74 -2.22
C VAL A 45 7.98 -12.98 -3.11
N PRO A 46 8.13 -13.37 -4.38
CA PRO A 46 9.11 -12.79 -5.31
C PRO A 46 8.75 -11.35 -5.76
N PHE A 47 7.73 -10.75 -5.15
CA PHE A 47 7.31 -9.37 -5.38
C PHE A 47 6.73 -8.73 -4.12
N LYS A 48 6.87 -7.40 -4.02
CA LYS A 48 6.31 -6.63 -2.90
C LYS A 48 4.79 -6.47 -3.05
N LYS A 49 4.02 -7.07 -2.13
CA LYS A 49 2.55 -6.91 -2.08
C LYS A 49 2.13 -5.46 -1.80
N THR A 50 1.11 -5.00 -2.52
CA THR A 50 0.48 -3.70 -2.30
C THR A 50 -0.45 -3.74 -1.08
N ASN A 51 -0.84 -2.57 -0.54
CA ASN A 51 -1.79 -2.52 0.58
C ASN A 51 -3.16 -3.11 0.20
N LEU A 52 -3.61 -2.88 -1.04
CA LEU A 52 -4.85 -3.46 -1.53
C LEU A 52 -4.78 -4.99 -1.57
N MET A 53 -3.67 -5.56 -2.08
CA MET A 53 -3.47 -7.01 -2.04
C MET A 53 -3.56 -7.55 -0.61
N ARG A 54 -2.88 -6.93 0.35
CA ARG A 54 -2.93 -7.35 1.77
C ARG A 54 -4.35 -7.28 2.34
N LEU A 55 -5.08 -6.20 2.07
CA LEU A 55 -6.47 -6.05 2.50
C LEU A 55 -7.37 -7.13 1.88
N THR A 56 -7.16 -7.45 0.60
CA THR A 56 -7.88 -8.54 -0.07
C THR A 56 -7.55 -9.89 0.56
N GLU A 57 -6.28 -10.18 0.85
CA GLU A 57 -5.87 -11.41 1.52
C GLU A 57 -6.52 -11.55 2.90
N MET A 58 -6.55 -10.48 3.69
CA MET A 58 -7.22 -10.46 4.99
C MET A 58 -8.73 -10.65 4.87
N LYS A 59 -9.37 -10.04 3.86
CA LYS A 59 -10.83 -10.13 3.65
C LYS A 59 -11.27 -11.54 3.28
N PHE A 60 -10.48 -12.26 2.49
CA PHE A 60 -10.82 -13.58 1.97
C PHE A 60 -10.10 -14.73 2.68
N ASP A 61 -9.26 -14.42 3.67
CA ASP A 61 -8.40 -15.35 4.42
C ASP A 61 -7.61 -16.31 3.50
N ARG A 62 -7.13 -15.78 2.37
CA ARG A 62 -6.43 -16.55 1.33
C ARG A 62 -5.37 -15.71 0.67
N LYS A 63 -4.28 -16.36 0.25
CA LYS A 63 -3.20 -15.67 -0.48
C LYS A 63 -3.69 -15.17 -1.83
N ILE A 64 -3.16 -14.03 -2.25
CA ILE A 64 -3.54 -13.38 -3.50
C ILE A 64 -3.24 -14.28 -4.71
N GLU A 65 -2.16 -15.07 -4.67
CA GLU A 65 -1.83 -16.00 -5.75
C GLU A 65 -2.92 -17.06 -5.95
N GLN A 66 -3.57 -17.50 -4.87
CA GLN A 66 -4.66 -18.48 -4.94
C GLN A 66 -5.94 -17.81 -5.45
N LEU A 67 -6.24 -16.61 -4.96
CA LEU A 67 -7.43 -15.85 -5.34
C LEU A 67 -7.43 -15.53 -6.84
N ILE A 68 -6.32 -15.07 -7.40
CA ILE A 68 -6.29 -14.65 -8.81
C ILE A 68 -6.17 -15.80 -9.81
N ARG A 69 -5.84 -17.01 -9.33
CA ARG A 69 -5.71 -18.21 -10.17
C ARG A 69 -7.06 -18.85 -10.47
N SER A 70 -8.09 -18.56 -9.66
CA SER A 70 -9.44 -19.06 -9.91
C SER A 70 -10.19 -18.17 -10.91
N GLY A 71 -10.45 -18.67 -12.11
CA GLY A 71 -11.44 -18.09 -13.04
C GLY A 71 -10.94 -16.95 -13.93
N THR A 72 -11.88 -16.27 -14.58
CA THR A 72 -11.61 -15.15 -15.49
C THR A 72 -11.41 -13.83 -14.72
N ILE A 73 -10.85 -12.81 -15.38
CA ILE A 73 -10.63 -11.49 -14.73
C ILE A 73 -11.96 -10.85 -14.30
N TYR A 74 -13.00 -10.96 -15.13
CA TYR A 74 -14.32 -10.39 -14.85
C TYR A 74 -15.08 -11.10 -13.72
N GLU A 75 -14.91 -12.43 -13.60
CA GLU A 75 -15.43 -13.17 -12.44
C GLU A 75 -14.76 -12.71 -11.14
N LEU A 76 -13.44 -12.52 -11.19
CA LEU A 76 -12.66 -12.05 -10.04
C LEU A 76 -12.99 -10.62 -9.67
N GLU A 77 -13.29 -9.76 -10.63
CA GLU A 77 -13.72 -8.40 -10.36
C GLU A 77 -14.99 -8.37 -9.51
N LYS A 78 -16.01 -9.13 -9.92
CA LYS A 78 -17.26 -9.26 -9.16
C LYS A 78 -17.04 -9.89 -7.79
N LYS A 79 -16.20 -10.93 -7.71
CA LYS A 79 -15.97 -11.69 -6.47
C LYS A 79 -15.12 -10.93 -5.45
N LEU A 80 -14.06 -10.26 -5.90
CA LEU A 80 -13.10 -9.57 -5.05
C LEU A 80 -13.49 -8.12 -4.77
N GLY A 81 -14.32 -7.51 -5.63
CA GLY A 81 -14.64 -6.09 -5.59
C GLY A 81 -13.45 -5.22 -5.97
N VAL A 82 -12.62 -5.70 -6.90
CA VAL A 82 -11.39 -5.04 -7.36
C VAL A 82 -11.47 -4.94 -8.88
N ASP A 83 -11.16 -3.76 -9.43
CA ASP A 83 -11.22 -3.49 -10.86
C ASP A 83 -10.40 -4.49 -11.69
N ALA A 84 -10.94 -4.88 -12.85
CA ALA A 84 -10.32 -5.83 -13.78
C ALA A 84 -8.88 -5.46 -14.17
N SER A 85 -8.58 -4.17 -14.35
CA SER A 85 -7.23 -3.70 -14.70
C SER A 85 -6.24 -3.94 -13.55
N THR A 86 -6.70 -3.84 -12.31
CA THR A 86 -5.89 -4.10 -11.12
C THR A 86 -5.59 -5.58 -10.97
N ILE A 87 -6.59 -6.44 -11.19
CA ILE A 87 -6.43 -7.90 -11.19
C ILE A 87 -5.45 -8.34 -12.29
N SER A 88 -5.55 -7.75 -13.48
CA SER A 88 -4.62 -7.99 -14.59
C SER A 88 -3.17 -7.65 -14.21
N LYS A 89 -2.94 -6.49 -13.57
CA LYS A 89 -1.62 -6.10 -13.06
C LYS A 89 -1.10 -7.09 -12.02
N TRP A 90 -1.95 -7.57 -11.13
CA TRP A 90 -1.57 -8.56 -10.11
C TRP A 90 -1.13 -9.87 -10.75
N ARG A 91 -1.85 -10.36 -11.76
CA ARG A 91 -1.45 -11.56 -12.52
C ARG A 91 -0.10 -11.38 -13.19
N LYS A 92 0.13 -10.24 -13.83
CA LYS A 92 1.42 -9.94 -14.48
C LYS A 92 2.57 -9.96 -13.48
N LEU A 93 2.41 -9.27 -12.34
CA LEU A 93 3.41 -9.26 -11.27
C LEU A 93 3.75 -10.67 -10.79
N ILE A 94 2.73 -11.48 -10.49
CA ILE A 94 2.94 -12.84 -10.00
C ILE A 94 3.59 -13.73 -11.05
N ARG A 95 3.23 -13.58 -12.33
CA ARG A 95 3.87 -14.33 -13.42
C ARG A 95 5.35 -13.97 -13.53
N THR A 96 5.68 -12.69 -13.66
CA THR A 96 7.07 -12.22 -13.76
C THR A 96 7.91 -12.67 -12.57
N ALA A 97 7.31 -12.67 -11.38
CA ALA A 97 7.99 -13.04 -10.17
C ALA A 97 8.24 -14.56 -10.10
N ARG A 98 7.33 -15.41 -10.62
CA ARG A 98 7.59 -16.85 -10.81
C ARG A 98 8.63 -17.13 -11.90
N ASP A 99 8.58 -16.38 -13.00
CA ASP A 99 9.56 -16.53 -14.07
C ASP A 99 10.96 -16.24 -13.54
N ALA A 100 11.12 -15.18 -12.73
CA ALA A 100 12.37 -14.86 -12.05
C ALA A 100 12.85 -15.98 -11.11
N GLU A 101 11.97 -16.54 -10.27
CA GLU A 101 12.30 -17.69 -9.41
C GLU A 101 12.78 -18.91 -10.21
N PHE A 102 12.18 -19.16 -11.38
CA PHE A 102 12.57 -20.27 -12.25
C PHE A 102 13.99 -20.09 -12.81
N PHE A 103 14.34 -18.88 -13.25
CA PHE A 103 15.68 -18.60 -13.80
C PHE A 103 16.78 -18.54 -12.74
N GLU A 104 16.46 -18.26 -11.47
CA GLU A 104 17.46 -18.33 -10.38
C GLU A 104 17.85 -19.77 -9.99
N GLN A 105 17.12 -20.79 -10.47
CA GLN A 105 17.38 -22.20 -10.17
C GLN A 105 18.35 -22.88 -11.15
N PHE A 106 18.75 -22.19 -12.24
CA PHE A 106 19.67 -22.68 -13.27
C PHE A 106 20.91 -21.81 -13.35
#